data_AF-A0A5S3YNE8-F1
#
_entry.id   AF-A0A5S3YNE8-F1
#
_cell.length_a   1.000
_cell.length_b   1.000
_cell.length_c   1.000
_cell.angle_alpha   90.00
_cell.angle_beta   90.00
_cell.angle_gamma   90.00
#
_symmetry.space_group_name_H-M   'P 1'
#
loop_
_entity.id
_entity.type
_entity.pdbx_description
1 polymer ?
#
loop_
_entity_poly.entity_id
_entity_poly.type
_entity_poly.pdbx_seq_one_letter_code
_entity_poly.pdbx_strand_id
1 'polypeptide(L)'
;FGQTPMMASGALLIIGCCVINLLGVSHWHFLFALCILGVGWNFMFISATHMVSETYHPSERAKAQASNEFSVFSMVAISSLGAGWLEAIAGWRFLNMMSIPIMLIALGVIYWFASQKETPLTQIPLGR
;
A
#
# COMPACT_ATOMS: atom_id res chain seq x y z
N PHE A 1 -7.32 9.57 -12.60
CA PHE A 1 -7.27 9.45 -11.13
C PHE A 1 -5.90 9.91 -10.65
N GLY A 2 -5.81 10.69 -9.57
CA GLY A 2 -4.51 11.06 -8.99
C GLY A 2 -3.82 9.89 -8.27
N GLN A 3 -2.53 10.01 -7.98
CA GLN A 3 -1.74 8.97 -7.29
C GLN A 3 -2.30 8.65 -5.90
N THR A 4 -2.60 9.68 -5.10
CA THR A 4 -3.08 9.55 -3.72
C THR A 4 -4.44 8.85 -3.60
N PRO A 5 -5.49 9.19 -4.38
CA PRO A 5 -6.74 8.44 -4.34
C PRO A 5 -6.61 7.00 -4.88
N MET A 6 -5.72 6.75 -5.85
CA MET A 6 -5.43 5.39 -6.31
C MET A 6 -4.80 4.55 -5.20
N MET A 7 -3.80 5.09 -4.50
CA MET A 7 -3.16 4.44 -3.35
C MET A 7 -4.15 4.16 -2.23
N ALA A 8 -5.02 5.12 -1.89
CA ALA A 8 -6.06 4.97 -0.88
C ALA A 8 -7.08 3.88 -1.25
N SER A 9 -7.51 3.83 -2.52
CA SER A 9 -8.42 2.77 -2.99
C SER A 9 -7.78 1.39 -2.89
N GLY A 10 -6.48 1.27 -3.19
CA GLY A 10 -5.74 0.02 -3.01
C GLY A 10 -5.69 -0.44 -1.55
N ALA A 11 -5.43 0.48 -0.63
CA ALA A 11 -5.43 0.20 0.80
C ALA A 11 -6.82 -0.25 1.30
N LEU A 12 -7.90 0.39 0.85
CA LEU A 12 -9.27 -0.03 1.17
C LEU A 12 -9.60 -1.44 0.63
N LEU A 13 -9.12 -1.78 -0.57
CA LEU A 13 -9.28 -3.12 -1.12
C LEU A 13 -8.56 -4.17 -0.27
N ILE A 14 -7.35 -3.89 0.22
CA ILE A 14 -6.64 -4.82 1.11
C ILE A 14 -7.38 -4.98 2.45
N ILE A 15 -7.96 -3.91 3.01
CA ILE A 15 -8.82 -4.05 4.21
C ILE A 15 -10.02 -4.94 3.89
N GLY A 16 -10.67 -4.76 2.74
CA GLY A 16 -11.76 -5.61 2.28
C GLY A 16 -11.35 -7.08 2.17
N CYS A 17 -10.15 -7.35 1.64
CA CYS A 17 -9.55 -8.70 1.60
C CYS A 17 -9.41 -9.30 3.00
N CYS A 18 -8.87 -8.55 3.97
CA CYS A 18 -8.75 -9.01 5.36
C CYS A 18 -10.13 -9.34 5.97
N VAL A 19 -11.15 -8.52 5.69
CA VAL A 19 -12.52 -8.78 6.16
C VAL A 19 -13.06 -10.08 5.56
N ILE A 20 -12.89 -10.32 4.26
CA ILE A 20 -13.31 -11.58 3.62
C ILE A 20 -12.62 -12.78 4.27
N ASN A 21 -11.32 -12.69 4.52
CA ASN A 21 -10.56 -13.76 5.17
C ASN A 21 -10.96 -14.01 6.63
N LEU A 22 -11.56 -13.03 7.31
CA LEU A 22 -12.09 -13.17 8.66
C LEU A 22 -13.52 -13.72 8.69
N LEU A 23 -14.29 -13.54 7.62
CA LEU A 23 -15.66 -14.06 7.49
C LEU A 23 -15.69 -15.59 7.29
N GLY A 24 -14.66 -16.17 6.67
CA GLY A 24 -14.55 -17.61 6.50
C GLY A 24 -13.28 -18.08 5.81
N VAL A 25 -13.01 -19.39 5.89
CA VAL A 25 -11.81 -20.05 5.31
C VAL A 25 -12.16 -21.04 4.20
N SER A 26 -13.33 -20.91 3.57
CA SER A 26 -13.68 -21.75 2.42
C SER A 26 -12.82 -21.41 1.20
N HIS A 27 -12.76 -22.32 0.23
CA HIS A 27 -12.11 -22.08 -1.06
C HIS A 27 -12.58 -20.78 -1.77
N TRP A 28 -13.88 -20.47 -1.72
CA TRP A 28 -14.44 -19.25 -2.34
C TRP A 28 -13.93 -17.96 -1.69
N HIS A 29 -13.94 -17.90 -0.35
CA HIS A 29 -13.37 -16.79 0.41
C HIS A 29 -11.91 -16.54 0.00
N PHE A 30 -11.11 -17.60 -0.08
CA PHE A 30 -9.69 -17.51 -0.46
C PHE A 30 -9.51 -16.98 -1.89
N LEU A 31 -10.32 -17.46 -2.85
CA LEU A 31 -10.24 -17.03 -4.25
C LEU A 31 -10.62 -15.55 -4.41
N PHE A 32 -11.73 -15.12 -3.81
CA PHE A 32 -12.12 -13.70 -3.85
C PHE A 32 -11.12 -12.80 -3.13
N ALA A 33 -10.64 -13.23 -1.96
CA ALA A 33 -9.61 -12.50 -1.21
C ALA A 33 -8.33 -12.36 -2.03
N LEU A 34 -7.87 -13.42 -2.70
CA LEU A 34 -6.66 -13.39 -3.54
C LEU A 34 -6.81 -12.45 -4.74
N CYS A 35 -7.98 -12.46 -5.40
CA CYS A 35 -8.27 -11.52 -6.49
C CYS A 35 -8.22 -10.06 -5.99
N ILE A 36 -8.91 -9.76 -4.89
CA ILE A 36 -8.96 -8.41 -4.32
C ILE A 36 -7.58 -7.97 -3.82
N LEU A 37 -6.83 -8.87 -3.20
CA LEU A 37 -5.46 -8.64 -2.74
C LEU A 37 -4.56 -8.25 -3.91
N GLY A 38 -4.64 -8.98 -5.02
CA GLY A 38 -3.86 -8.68 -6.23
C GLY A 38 -4.18 -7.29 -6.79
N VAL A 39 -5.46 -6.92 -6.88
CA VAL A 39 -5.87 -5.60 -7.37
C VAL A 39 -5.41 -4.49 -6.41
N GLY A 40 -5.65 -4.66 -5.11
CA GLY A 40 -5.27 -3.68 -4.08
C GLY A 40 -3.75 -3.45 -4.04
N TRP A 41 -2.98 -4.53 -4.11
CA TRP A 41 -1.51 -4.48 -4.17
C TRP A 41 -1.01 -3.68 -5.37
N ASN A 42 -1.55 -3.95 -6.58
CA ASN A 42 -1.13 -3.23 -7.79
C ASN A 42 -1.41 -1.73 -7.69
N PHE A 43 -2.58 -1.34 -7.18
CA PHE A 43 -2.94 0.06 -7.03
C PHE A 43 -2.00 0.79 -6.08
N MET A 44 -1.65 0.17 -4.95
CA MET A 44 -0.68 0.73 -4.01
C MET A 44 0.74 0.78 -4.60
N PHE A 45 1.18 -0.31 -5.24
CA PHE A 45 2.54 -0.43 -5.76
C PHE A 45 2.82 0.58 -6.89
N ILE A 46 1.91 0.69 -7.87
CA ILE A 46 2.09 1.59 -9.02
C ILE A 46 2.03 3.06 -8.58
N SER A 47 1.08 3.41 -7.70
CA SER A 47 0.97 4.79 -7.21
C SER A 47 2.16 5.20 -6.33
N ALA A 48 2.64 4.32 -5.45
CA ALA A 48 3.79 4.58 -4.60
C ALA A 48 5.10 4.71 -5.40
N THR A 49 5.37 3.79 -6.33
CA THR A 49 6.56 3.84 -7.18
C THR A 49 6.58 5.11 -8.05
N HIS A 50 5.42 5.53 -8.56
CA HIS A 50 5.31 6.79 -9.28
C HIS A 50 5.66 8.00 -8.39
N MET A 51 5.16 8.05 -7.14
CA MET A 51 5.50 9.13 -6.21
C MET A 51 6.99 9.18 -5.85
N VAL A 52 7.62 8.01 -5.67
CA VAL A 52 9.07 7.92 -5.44
C VAL A 52 9.81 8.50 -6.63
N SER A 53 9.45 8.13 -7.86
CA SER A 53 10.13 8.60 -9.07
C SER A 53 10.04 10.11 -9.28
N GLU A 54 8.95 10.75 -8.87
CA GLU A 54 8.76 12.20 -8.99
C GLU A 54 9.62 13.02 -8.03
N THR A 55 10.05 12.41 -6.91
CA THR A 55 10.83 13.09 -5.88
C THR A 55 12.31 13.25 -6.26
N TYR A 56 12.80 12.52 -7.28
CA TYR A 56 14.20 12.53 -7.72
C TYR A 56 14.40 13.23 -9.07
N HIS A 57 15.59 13.81 -9.25
CA HIS A 57 16.03 14.37 -10.53
C HIS A 57 16.07 13.29 -11.62
N PRO A 58 15.81 13.64 -12.90
CA PRO A 58 15.76 12.66 -14.00
C PRO A 58 16.98 11.73 -14.10
N SER A 59 18.17 12.23 -13.77
CA SER A 59 19.42 11.48 -13.75
C SER A 59 19.51 10.42 -12.64
N GLU A 60 18.75 10.59 -11.56
CA GLU A 60 18.79 9.74 -10.36
C GLU A 60 17.59 8.80 -10.26
N ARG A 61 16.50 9.08 -11.00
CA ARG A 61 15.25 8.31 -10.99
C ARG A 61 15.46 6.81 -11.18
N ALA A 62 16.26 6.43 -12.19
CA ALA A 62 16.49 5.02 -12.48
C ALA A 62 17.16 4.28 -11.29
N LYS A 63 18.11 4.95 -10.62
CA LYS A 63 18.80 4.39 -9.46
C LYS A 63 17.88 4.31 -8.23
N ALA A 64 17.09 5.37 -7.98
CA ALA A 64 16.12 5.40 -6.89
C ALA A 64 15.02 4.35 -7.07
N GLN A 65 14.50 4.21 -8.30
CA GLN A 65 13.49 3.21 -8.63
C GLN A 65 14.03 1.79 -8.46
N ALA A 66 15.22 1.49 -8.97
CA ALA A 66 15.86 0.19 -8.78
C ALA A 66 16.07 -0.15 -7.30
N SER A 67 16.48 0.84 -6.49
CA SER A 67 16.61 0.65 -5.03
C SER A 67 15.27 0.35 -4.36
N ASN A 68 14.21 1.09 -4.73
CA ASN A 68 12.88 0.88 -4.18
C ASN A 68 12.33 -0.51 -4.56
N GLU A 69 12.43 -0.89 -5.83
CA GLU A 69 12.00 -2.21 -6.30
C GLU A 69 12.79 -3.33 -5.60
N PHE A 70 14.11 -3.19 -5.49
CA PHE A 70 14.94 -4.14 -4.76
C PHE A 70 14.51 -4.30 -3.30
N SER A 71 14.25 -3.20 -2.59
CA SER A 71 13.78 -3.25 -1.19
C SER A 71 12.42 -3.93 -1.07
N VAL A 72 11.45 -3.56 -1.91
CA VAL A 72 10.10 -4.15 -1.89
C VAL A 72 10.16 -5.64 -2.18
N PHE A 73 10.85 -6.06 -3.25
CA PHE A 73 10.92 -7.47 -3.61
C PHE A 73 11.74 -8.30 -2.61
N SER A 74 12.77 -7.72 -1.98
CA SER A 74 13.50 -8.40 -0.90
C SER A 74 12.61 -8.64 0.32
N MET A 75 11.79 -7.66 0.71
CA MET A 75 10.82 -7.84 1.80
C MET A 75 9.79 -8.92 1.44
N VAL A 76 9.24 -8.89 0.22
CA VAL A 76 8.30 -9.92 -0.25
C VAL A 76 8.93 -11.31 -0.22
N ALA A 77 10.19 -11.45 -0.62
CA ALA A 77 10.90 -12.72 -0.58
C ALA A 77 11.05 -13.24 0.87
N ILE A 78 11.50 -12.40 1.79
CA ILE A 78 11.65 -12.75 3.22
C ILE A 78 10.28 -13.13 3.81
N SER A 79 9.25 -12.33 3.56
CA SER A 79 7.89 -12.60 4.03
C SER A 79 7.34 -13.91 3.46
N SER A 80 7.62 -14.22 2.20
CA SER A 80 7.17 -15.47 1.56
C SER A 80 7.84 -16.69 2.17
N LEU A 81 9.15 -16.61 2.45
CA LEU A 81 9.89 -17.68 3.14
C LEU A 81 9.40 -17.87 4.58
N GLY A 82 9.02 -16.79 5.26
CA GLY A 82 8.50 -16.82 6.63
C GLY A 82 7.00 -17.11 6.76
N ALA A 83 6.24 -17.07 5.67
CA ALA A 83 4.77 -17.09 5.71
C ALA A 83 4.21 -18.35 6.39
N GLY A 84 4.73 -19.53 6.04
CA GLY A 84 4.27 -20.79 6.63
C GLY A 84 4.60 -20.92 8.12
N TRP A 85 5.81 -20.50 8.52
CA TRP A 85 6.20 -20.50 9.94
C TRP A 85 5.37 -19.51 10.75
N LEU A 86 5.13 -18.32 10.20
CA LEU A 86 4.34 -17.27 10.82
C LEU A 86 2.86 -17.68 10.95
N GLU A 87 2.29 -18.32 9.92
CA GLU A 87 0.95 -18.89 9.97
C GLU A 87 0.82 -19.99 11.02
N ALA A 88 1.81 -20.89 11.12
CA ALA A 88 1.78 -21.99 12.09
C ALA A 88 1.78 -21.50 13.55
N ILE A 89 2.46 -20.40 13.86
CA ILE A 89 2.57 -19.86 15.23
C ILE A 89 1.44 -18.88 15.54
N ALA A 90 1.19 -17.93 14.65
CA ALA A 90 0.25 -16.83 14.90
C ALA A 90 -1.19 -17.20 14.54
N GLY A 91 -1.37 -18.08 13.55
CA GLY A 91 -2.67 -18.50 13.03
C GLY A 91 -3.28 -17.51 12.05
N TRP A 92 -4.06 -18.05 11.11
CA TRP A 92 -4.72 -17.32 10.02
C TRP A 92 -5.49 -16.07 10.47
N ARG A 93 -6.32 -16.23 11.51
CA ARG A 93 -7.20 -15.16 12.00
C ARG A 93 -6.42 -14.00 12.62
N PHE A 94 -5.37 -14.30 13.39
CA PHE A 94 -4.54 -13.27 14.00
C PHE A 94 -3.79 -12.46 12.92
N LEU A 95 -3.24 -13.13 11.90
CA LEU A 95 -2.54 -12.47 10.81
C LEU A 95 -3.44 -11.48 10.07
N ASN A 96 -4.64 -11.91 9.68
CA ASN A 96 -5.60 -11.01 9.01
C ASN A 96 -6.05 -9.86 9.91
N MET A 97 -6.19 -10.10 11.22
CA MET A 97 -6.56 -9.06 12.18
C MET A 97 -5.45 -8.02 12.37
N MET A 98 -4.17 -8.43 12.32
CA MET A 98 -3.01 -7.53 12.43
C MET A 98 -2.74 -6.77 11.14
N SER A 99 -3.12 -7.29 9.97
CA SER A 99 -3.03 -6.56 8.71
C SER A 99 -3.94 -5.33 8.65
N ILE A 100 -5.10 -5.36 9.31
CA ILE A 100 -6.06 -4.24 9.36
C ILE A 100 -5.45 -2.97 9.98
N PRO A 101 -4.92 -2.97 11.23
CA PRO A 101 -4.36 -1.77 11.84
C PRO A 101 -3.17 -1.22 11.05
N ILE A 102 -2.34 -2.08 10.46
CA ILE A 102 -1.23 -1.65 9.58
C ILE A 102 -1.78 -0.87 8.39
N MET A 103 -2.85 -1.38 7.75
CA MET A 103 -3.46 -0.71 6.61
C MET A 103 -4.20 0.57 6.99
N LEU A 104 -4.79 0.63 8.19
CA LEU A 104 -5.38 1.86 8.73
C LEU A 104 -4.33 2.94 8.99
N ILE A 105 -3.15 2.58 9.50
CA ILE A 105 -2.02 3.51 9.64
C ILE A 105 -1.60 4.02 8.27
N ALA A 106 -1.45 3.13 7.28
CA ALA A 106 -1.12 3.52 5.92
C ALA A 106 -2.15 4.52 5.35
N LEU A 107 -3.45 4.24 5.50
CA LEU A 107 -4.51 5.18 5.12
C LEU A 107 -4.40 6.52 5.84
N GLY A 108 -4.09 6.53 7.13
CA GLY A 108 -3.88 7.76 7.91
C GLY A 108 -2.73 8.60 7.36
N VAL A 109 -1.60 7.96 7.02
CA VAL A 109 -0.44 8.64 6.40
C VAL A 109 -0.80 9.17 5.01
N ILE A 110 -1.52 8.40 4.20
CA ILE A 110 -1.99 8.82 2.87
C ILE A 110 -2.91 10.03 2.98
N TYR A 111 -3.85 10.01 3.93
CA TYR A 111 -4.79 11.11 4.16
C TYR A 111 -4.08 12.37 4.65
N TRP A 112 -3.15 12.24 5.60
CA TRP A 112 -2.29 13.35 6.02
C TRP A 112 -1.57 13.93 4.81
N PHE A 113 -0.91 13.10 4.00
CA PHE A 113 -0.16 13.59 2.85
C PHE A 113 -1.08 14.29 1.81
N ALA A 114 -2.31 13.80 1.64
CA ALA A 114 -3.31 14.45 0.80
C ALA A 114 -3.67 15.86 1.31
N SER A 115 -3.90 16.03 2.62
CA SER A 115 -4.28 17.33 3.19
C SER A 115 -3.18 18.39 3.10
N GLN A 116 -1.90 17.98 3.02
CA GLN A 116 -0.77 18.91 2.86
C GLN A 116 -0.70 19.50 1.44
N LYS A 117 -1.12 18.74 0.42
CA LYS A 117 -1.11 19.19 -0.99
C LYS A 117 -2.13 20.30 -1.28
N GLU A 118 -3.11 20.50 -0.40
CA GLU A 118 -4.18 21.49 -0.57
C GLU A 118 -3.84 22.88 -0.03
N THR A 119 -2.59 23.19 0.33
CA THR A 119 -2.19 24.57 0.69
C THR A 119 -2.13 25.42 -0.58
N PRO A 120 -3.14 26.27 -0.88
CA PRO A 120 -3.19 27.00 -2.13
C PRO A 120 -2.22 28.18 -2.04
N LEU A 121 -1.37 28.36 -3.05
CA LEU A 121 -0.46 29.50 -3.20
C LEU A 121 -1.18 30.87 -3.42
N THR A 122 -2.41 31.05 -2.91
CA THR A 122 -3.25 32.24 -3.13
C THR A 122 -2.92 33.41 -2.20
N GLN A 123 -1.74 33.46 -1.58
CA GLN A 123 -1.37 34.52 -0.62
C GLN A 123 0.07 35.04 -0.81
N ILE A 124 0.63 35.04 -2.03
CA ILE A 124 1.71 35.99 -2.33
C ILE A 124 1.04 37.26 -2.85
N PRO A 125 0.73 38.27 -2.02
CA PRO A 125 0.50 39.58 -2.58
C PRO A 125 1.81 39.96 -3.28
N LEU A 126 1.75 40.08 -4.61
CA LEU A 126 2.73 40.83 -5.37
C LEU A 126 2.57 42.30 -4.96
N GLY A 127 3.08 42.60 -3.76
CA GLY A 127 3.26 43.95 -3.25
C GLY A 127 4.37 44.60 -4.05
N ARG A 128 3.97 45.69 -4.72
CA ARG A 128 4.77 46.60 -5.53
C ARG A 128 6.12 46.98 -4.93
#